data_AF-A0A7T4UKK6-F1
#
_entry.id   AF-A0A7T4UKK6-F1
#
_cell.length_a   1.000
_cell.length_b   1.000
_cell.length_c   1.000
_cell.angle_alpha   90.00
_cell.angle_beta   90.00
_cell.angle_gamma   90.00
#
_symmetry.space_group_name_H-M   'P 1'
#
loop_
_entity.id
_entity.type
_entity.pdbx_description
1 polymer ?
#
loop_
_entity_poly.entity_id
_entity_poly.type
_entity_poly.pdbx_seq_one_letter_code
_entity_poly.pdbx_strand_id
1 'polypeptide(L)'
;MITAYMKYYQILLLMLVCCLNAQSQRLRDRILDNTLLYPKQYGTFENYEFILNGAHIEKDELLNYPEATFGRVFDYSRDPKSKYQGVLYFHTPWYPPSPADQHADDPAYFINNIQVSPYAIRSTVVEEYTAIRRSEQDTLIDVIVYQGSIHVDTDEDFFANRMTIPEIVKKYTGLPLENVIVHWRDRYWDALNPGVIVQDHFPLYYINPKGLEEVKVDRIRFAEGERYFVHLVDQGYRYSNLTEKGWETPQKNFVVFFKPRDFDPKAPCYIADFDIAGKDIRNRAQGEPEPSLGEEAYLKKLSAHMGLVAEQPQAETTRDSILVQFIVLHNGAITGLESIGSQKPVHAKFLQAIKQHSCVWTAAWENRRTLYFKRKMVIFYSEDNKGNIVSLDSLEYRYDGEPNTVR
;
A
#
# COMPACT_ATOMS: atom_id res chain seq x y z
N MET A 1 6.84 -52.49 -25.11
CA MET A 1 8.00 -51.82 -24.49
C MET A 1 7.87 -50.30 -24.41
N ILE A 2 7.28 -49.61 -25.40
CA ILE A 2 7.19 -48.11 -25.45
C ILE A 2 6.31 -47.51 -24.33
N THR A 3 5.26 -48.20 -23.89
CA THR A 3 4.32 -47.71 -22.86
C THR A 3 4.90 -47.71 -21.44
N ALA A 4 5.86 -48.59 -21.15
CA ALA A 4 6.53 -48.64 -19.85
C ALA A 4 7.48 -47.44 -19.66
N TYR A 5 8.20 -47.06 -20.73
CA TYR A 5 9.08 -45.88 -20.72
C TYR A 5 8.28 -44.57 -20.58
N MET A 6 7.14 -44.43 -21.26
CA MET A 6 6.30 -43.23 -21.10
C MET A 6 5.77 -43.03 -19.68
N LYS A 7 5.37 -44.11 -19.00
CA LYS A 7 4.96 -44.05 -17.59
C LYS A 7 6.14 -43.68 -16.67
N TYR A 8 7.34 -44.14 -16.99
CA TYR A 8 8.55 -43.80 -16.24
C TYR A 8 8.90 -42.31 -16.37
N TYR A 9 8.79 -41.74 -17.57
CA TYR A 9 9.00 -40.29 -17.79
C TYR A 9 7.92 -39.43 -17.14
N GLN A 10 6.66 -39.89 -17.13
CA GLN A 10 5.58 -39.17 -16.42
C GLN A 10 5.80 -39.15 -14.91
N ILE A 11 6.25 -40.26 -14.31
CA ILE A 11 6.58 -40.32 -12.87
C ILE A 11 7.82 -39.47 -12.57
N LEU A 12 8.84 -39.50 -13.45
CA LEU A 12 10.02 -38.66 -13.30
C LEU A 12 9.67 -37.17 -13.41
N LEU A 13 8.78 -36.79 -14.32
CA LEU A 13 8.26 -35.44 -14.48
C LEU A 13 7.45 -35.02 -13.25
N LEU A 14 6.60 -35.90 -12.71
CA LEU A 14 5.84 -35.64 -11.50
C LEU A 14 6.75 -35.48 -10.28
N MET A 15 7.80 -36.31 -10.16
CA MET A 15 8.82 -36.14 -9.12
C MET A 15 9.66 -34.89 -9.33
N LEU A 16 9.98 -34.49 -10.56
CA LEU A 16 10.65 -33.22 -10.86
C LEU A 16 9.77 -32.02 -10.49
N VAL A 17 8.47 -32.06 -10.79
CA VAL A 17 7.49 -31.02 -10.43
C VAL A 17 7.26 -30.98 -8.91
N CYS A 18 7.18 -32.14 -8.24
CA CYS A 18 7.07 -32.21 -6.78
C CYS A 18 8.37 -31.80 -6.07
N CYS A 19 9.55 -32.10 -6.63
CA CYS A 19 10.84 -31.64 -6.11
C CYS A 19 11.08 -30.15 -6.38
N LEU A 20 10.60 -29.60 -7.49
CA LEU A 20 10.63 -28.16 -7.79
C LEU A 20 9.64 -27.38 -6.92
N ASN A 21 8.45 -27.92 -6.65
CA ASN A 21 7.52 -27.33 -5.68
C ASN A 21 8.06 -27.45 -4.24
N ALA A 22 8.71 -28.56 -3.90
CA ALA A 22 9.38 -28.71 -2.61
C ALA A 22 10.67 -27.88 -2.50
N GLN A 23 11.33 -27.49 -3.60
CA GLN A 23 12.49 -26.58 -3.62
C GLN A 23 12.12 -25.09 -3.73
N SER A 24 11.00 -24.73 -4.36
CA SER A 24 10.45 -23.37 -4.28
C SER A 24 9.81 -23.11 -2.92
N GLN A 25 9.29 -24.15 -2.27
CA GLN A 25 8.93 -24.14 -0.85
C GLN A 25 10.18 -24.23 0.06
N ARG A 26 11.24 -24.97 -0.29
CA ARG A 26 12.50 -24.98 0.50
C ARG A 26 13.43 -23.77 0.34
N LEU A 27 13.32 -22.99 -0.72
CA LEU A 27 13.94 -21.64 -0.78
C LEU A 27 13.09 -20.60 -0.03
N ARG A 28 11.84 -20.91 0.30
CA ARG A 28 11.06 -20.23 1.35
C ARG A 28 11.42 -20.74 2.77
N ASP A 29 11.93 -21.96 2.89
CA ASP A 29 12.17 -22.64 4.18
C ASP A 29 13.65 -22.87 4.57
N ARG A 30 14.58 -21.99 4.17
CA ARG A 30 15.86 -21.86 4.89
C ARG A 30 15.71 -20.82 6.02
N ILE A 31 15.01 -21.29 7.06
CA ILE A 31 15.16 -21.04 8.49
C ILE A 31 15.77 -19.67 8.84
N LEU A 32 14.94 -18.71 9.27
CA LEU A 32 15.42 -17.65 10.18
C LEU A 32 15.93 -18.37 11.43
N ASP A 33 17.24 -18.51 11.59
CA ASP A 33 17.83 -18.87 12.87
C ASP A 33 17.92 -17.62 13.74
N ASN A 34 16.74 -17.31 14.25
CA ASN A 34 16.27 -16.09 14.84
C ASN A 34 16.65 -15.94 16.31
N THR A 35 17.63 -16.71 16.77
CA THR A 35 18.19 -16.45 18.08
C THR A 35 18.57 -14.96 18.11
N LEU A 36 19.14 -14.45 17.01
CA LEU A 36 19.89 -13.21 16.78
C LEU A 36 19.21 -11.83 16.62
N LEU A 37 17.89 -11.65 16.71
CA LEU A 37 17.32 -10.29 16.61
C LEU A 37 17.38 -9.47 17.94
N TYR A 38 17.99 -10.06 18.97
CA TYR A 38 17.91 -9.89 20.44
C TYR A 38 17.88 -8.50 21.09
N PRO A 39 17.44 -8.47 22.38
CA PRO A 39 18.50 -8.49 23.41
C PRO A 39 18.33 -9.50 24.56
N LYS A 40 19.47 -10.04 25.01
CA LYS A 40 19.70 -10.69 26.33
C LYS A 40 20.07 -9.66 27.43
N GLN A 41 20.09 -8.37 27.11
CA GLN A 41 20.34 -7.24 28.03
C GLN A 41 19.39 -6.09 27.72
N TYR A 42 18.59 -5.70 28.71
CA TYR A 42 17.70 -4.53 28.61
C TYR A 42 18.52 -3.24 28.67
N GLY A 43 18.31 -2.33 27.72
CA GLY A 43 18.82 -0.97 27.80
C GLY A 43 18.05 -0.13 28.82
N THR A 44 18.66 0.94 29.31
CA THR A 44 18.14 1.75 30.43
C THR A 44 17.75 3.16 29.99
N PHE A 45 17.67 3.45 28.68
CA PHE A 45 17.57 4.83 28.17
C PHE A 45 18.58 5.79 28.83
N GLU A 46 19.80 5.31 29.10
CA GLU A 46 20.78 6.04 29.94
C GLU A 46 21.20 7.38 29.34
N ASN A 47 21.13 7.48 28.01
CA ASN A 47 21.51 8.67 27.26
C ASN A 47 20.30 9.38 26.66
N TYR A 48 19.09 9.26 27.23
CA TYR A 48 17.92 10.03 26.80
C TYR A 48 17.60 11.13 27.81
N GLU A 49 17.09 12.23 27.30
CA GLU A 49 16.50 13.30 28.11
C GLU A 49 15.09 12.89 28.55
N PHE A 50 14.74 13.06 29.83
CA PHE A 50 13.41 12.76 30.34
C PHE A 50 12.66 14.07 30.54
N ILE A 51 11.51 14.22 29.91
CA ILE A 51 10.67 15.40 29.99
C ILE A 51 9.30 15.00 30.55
N LEU A 52 8.92 15.52 31.71
CA LEU A 52 7.60 15.33 32.30
C LEU A 52 6.83 16.65 32.26
N ASN A 53 5.64 16.67 31.64
CA ASN A 53 4.79 17.86 31.52
C ASN A 53 5.53 19.10 30.95
N GLY A 54 6.50 18.86 30.05
CA GLY A 54 7.33 19.92 29.44
C GLY A 54 8.55 20.36 30.26
N ALA A 55 8.79 19.78 31.44
CA ALA A 55 9.96 20.04 32.27
C ALA A 55 10.96 18.88 32.25
N HIS A 56 12.26 19.18 32.23
CA HIS A 56 13.32 18.18 32.35
C HIS A 56 13.30 17.55 33.76
N ILE A 57 13.39 16.23 33.84
CA ILE A 57 13.52 15.47 35.09
C ILE A 57 14.71 14.51 35.02
N GLU A 58 15.25 14.11 36.16
CA GLU A 58 16.15 12.96 36.21
C GLU A 58 15.37 11.65 36.08
N LYS A 59 16.02 10.60 35.59
CA LYS A 59 15.37 9.29 35.38
C LYS A 59 14.75 8.73 36.68
N ASP A 60 15.48 8.82 37.79
CA ASP A 60 15.02 8.25 39.07
C ASP A 60 13.91 9.10 39.71
N GLU A 61 13.75 10.37 39.31
CA GLU A 61 12.67 11.23 39.79
C GLU A 61 11.29 10.77 39.30
N LEU A 62 11.21 10.00 38.21
CA LEU A 62 9.96 9.45 37.69
C LEU A 62 9.21 8.60 38.74
N LEU A 63 9.94 7.99 39.68
CA LEU A 63 9.35 7.20 40.77
C LEU A 63 8.49 8.05 41.73
N ASN A 64 8.68 9.36 41.75
CA ASN A 64 7.91 10.29 42.57
C ASN A 64 6.59 10.72 41.91
N TYR A 65 6.32 10.29 40.68
CA TYR A 65 5.13 10.63 39.90
C TYR A 65 4.37 9.35 39.53
N PRO A 66 3.64 8.73 40.48
CA PRO A 66 2.97 7.45 40.25
C PRO A 66 1.92 7.48 39.13
N GLU A 67 1.35 8.66 38.87
CA GLU A 67 0.38 8.90 37.80
C GLU A 67 1.01 9.20 36.43
N ALA A 68 2.34 9.28 36.34
CA ALA A 68 3.01 9.60 35.08
C ALA A 68 2.84 8.48 34.06
N THR A 69 2.39 8.84 32.87
CA THR A 69 2.24 7.96 31.71
C THR A 69 3.23 8.34 30.63
N PHE A 70 3.62 7.35 29.83
CA PHE A 70 4.50 7.57 28.68
C PHE A 70 3.75 8.34 27.59
N GLY A 71 4.41 9.35 27.02
CA GLY A 71 3.84 10.28 26.04
C GLY A 71 4.38 10.11 24.62
N ARG A 72 5.67 10.34 24.35
CA ARG A 72 6.34 10.22 23.03
C ARG A 72 7.83 9.97 23.19
N VAL A 73 8.48 9.38 22.19
CA VAL A 73 9.95 9.25 22.13
C VAL A 73 10.47 9.86 20.83
N PHE A 74 11.56 10.62 20.94
CA PHE A 74 12.22 11.29 19.83
C PHE A 74 13.68 10.91 19.83
N ASP A 75 14.16 10.22 18.79
CA ASP A 75 15.59 9.99 18.61
C ASP A 75 16.22 11.23 17.94
N TYR A 76 17.43 11.64 18.34
CA TYR A 76 18.14 12.76 17.70
C TYR A 76 18.92 12.27 16.46
N SER A 77 18.79 12.94 15.31
CA SER A 77 19.52 12.56 14.08
C SER A 77 20.91 13.09 14.12
N ARG A 78 21.88 12.20 14.33
CA ARG A 78 23.27 12.35 13.89
C ARG A 78 23.86 13.77 14.01
N ASP A 79 23.40 14.56 14.97
CA ASP A 79 23.85 15.92 15.20
C ASP A 79 24.66 15.83 16.49
N PRO A 80 26.00 15.78 16.40
CA PRO A 80 26.88 15.46 17.52
C PRO A 80 26.92 16.57 18.59
N LYS A 81 25.97 17.51 18.57
CA LYS A 81 25.88 18.64 19.50
C LYS A 81 25.02 18.35 20.74
N SER A 82 24.19 17.28 20.73
CA SER A 82 23.45 16.86 21.92
C SER A 82 24.23 15.81 22.70
N LYS A 83 24.30 15.95 24.02
CA LYS A 83 24.83 14.91 24.94
C LYS A 83 23.90 13.69 25.02
N TYR A 84 22.67 13.80 24.51
CA TYR A 84 21.66 12.76 24.54
C TYR A 84 21.44 12.16 23.15
N GLN A 85 21.07 10.88 23.12
CA GLN A 85 20.68 10.10 21.94
C GLN A 85 19.21 10.36 21.54
N GLY A 86 18.40 10.89 22.45
CA GLY A 86 17.00 11.25 22.20
C GLY A 86 16.31 11.86 23.42
N VAL A 87 14.99 12.01 23.34
CA VAL A 87 14.10 12.53 24.38
C VAL A 87 12.92 11.59 24.60
N LEU A 88 12.58 11.36 25.85
CA LEU A 88 11.38 10.66 26.31
C LEU A 88 10.44 11.65 26.98
N TYR A 89 9.24 11.78 26.43
CA TYR A 89 8.18 12.60 27.00
C TYR A 89 7.27 11.73 27.85
N PHE A 90 6.94 12.25 29.03
CA PHE A 90 5.96 11.74 29.96
C PHE A 90 4.96 12.86 30.23
N HIS A 91 3.75 12.46 30.59
CA HIS A 91 2.74 13.38 31.04
C HIS A 91 1.96 12.79 32.21
N THR A 92 1.26 13.66 32.92
CA THR A 92 0.32 13.30 33.97
C THR A 92 -1.11 13.47 33.43
N PRO A 93 -2.15 12.89 34.04
CA PRO A 93 -3.51 12.94 33.51
C PRO A 93 -4.08 14.36 33.29
N TRP A 94 -3.59 15.35 34.03
CA TRP A 94 -4.00 16.76 33.89
C TRP A 94 -3.21 17.55 32.86
N TYR A 95 -2.14 16.97 32.30
CA TYR A 95 -1.37 17.56 31.22
C TYR A 95 -1.76 16.86 29.90
N PRO A 96 -2.24 17.61 28.90
CA PRO A 96 -2.70 17.00 27.67
C PRO A 96 -1.56 16.24 27.00
N PRO A 97 -1.79 15.02 26.49
CA PRO A 97 -0.79 14.33 25.69
C PRO A 97 -0.39 15.20 24.48
N SER A 98 0.87 15.04 24.05
CA SER A 98 1.48 15.70 22.88
C SER A 98 0.54 15.63 21.65
N PRO A 99 0.50 16.65 20.76
CA PRO A 99 -0.57 16.83 19.77
C PRO A 99 -0.84 15.59 18.90
N ALA A 100 -2.08 15.49 18.43
CA ALA A 100 -2.67 14.34 17.75
C ALA A 100 -1.75 13.73 16.68
N ASP A 101 -1.72 12.40 16.63
CA ASP A 101 -1.10 11.67 15.52
C ASP A 101 -1.70 12.12 14.20
N GLN A 102 -0.87 12.25 13.17
CA GLN A 102 -1.25 12.72 11.83
C GLN A 102 -2.38 11.90 11.17
N HIS A 103 -2.76 10.77 11.78
CA HIS A 103 -3.80 9.84 11.34
C HIS A 103 -5.05 9.83 12.24
N ALA A 104 -5.20 10.77 13.18
CA ALA A 104 -6.36 10.82 14.08
C ALA A 104 -7.70 10.94 13.32
N ASP A 105 -7.69 11.50 12.10
CA ASP A 105 -8.86 11.65 11.24
C ASP A 105 -8.99 10.55 10.17
N ASP A 106 -8.12 9.53 10.16
CA ASP A 106 -8.20 8.44 9.19
C ASP A 106 -9.41 7.51 9.49
N PRO A 107 -10.06 6.93 8.45
CA PRO A 107 -11.07 5.90 8.65
C PRO A 107 -10.45 4.61 9.20
N ALA A 108 -11.28 3.72 9.73
CA ALA A 108 -10.85 2.37 10.08
C ALA A 108 -10.53 1.58 8.80
N TYR A 109 -9.32 1.02 8.72
CA TYR A 109 -8.89 0.28 7.54
C TYR A 109 -8.99 -1.23 7.74
N PHE A 110 -9.42 -1.93 6.70
CA PHE A 110 -9.55 -3.38 6.69
C PHE A 110 -8.98 -3.96 5.40
N ILE A 111 -8.22 -5.05 5.51
CA ILE A 111 -7.81 -5.90 4.38
C ILE A 111 -8.41 -7.28 4.62
N ASN A 112 -9.16 -7.82 3.66
CA ASN A 112 -9.87 -9.11 3.80
C ASN A 112 -10.67 -9.21 5.11
N ASN A 113 -11.34 -8.11 5.51
CA ASN A 113 -12.09 -7.94 6.75
C ASN A 113 -11.30 -7.99 8.07
N ILE A 114 -9.97 -8.04 8.01
CA ILE A 114 -9.10 -7.91 9.18
C ILE A 114 -8.68 -6.45 9.30
N GLN A 115 -8.88 -5.86 10.48
CA GLN A 115 -8.54 -4.47 10.73
C GLN A 115 -7.02 -4.28 10.68
N VAL A 116 -6.57 -3.23 9.99
CA VAL A 116 -5.16 -2.90 9.82
C VAL A 116 -4.91 -1.41 10.12
N SER A 117 -3.64 -1.06 10.35
CA SER A 117 -3.25 0.32 10.58
C SER A 117 -3.25 1.12 9.27
N PRO A 118 -3.40 2.46 9.34
CA PRO A 118 -3.21 3.35 8.19
C PRO A 118 -1.89 3.11 7.47
N TYR A 119 -0.84 2.76 8.20
CA TYR A 119 0.45 2.45 7.60
C TYR A 119 0.42 1.16 6.79
N ALA A 120 -0.18 0.10 7.33
CA ALA A 120 -0.24 -1.21 6.66
C ALA A 120 -1.00 -1.15 5.33
N ILE A 121 -2.09 -0.37 5.25
CA ILE A 121 -2.87 -0.22 4.01
C ILE A 121 -2.29 0.79 3.02
N ARG A 122 -1.49 1.75 3.46
CA ARG A 122 -0.80 2.70 2.55
C ARG A 122 0.43 2.07 1.91
N SER A 123 0.96 1.01 2.51
CA SER A 123 2.19 0.32 2.08
C SER A 123 1.95 -0.99 1.33
N THR A 124 0.70 -1.44 1.21
CA THR A 124 0.25 -2.55 0.36
C THR A 124 0.39 -2.22 -1.13
N VAL A 125 0.01 -3.12 -2.04
CA VAL A 125 0.15 -2.92 -3.50
C VAL A 125 -1.26 -2.84 -4.08
N VAL A 126 -1.67 -1.69 -4.64
CA VAL A 126 -3.04 -1.49 -5.15
C VAL A 126 -3.42 -2.50 -6.23
N GLU A 127 -2.45 -2.97 -7.00
CA GLU A 127 -2.66 -3.96 -8.06
C GLU A 127 -3.16 -5.32 -7.53
N GLU A 128 -2.93 -5.62 -6.24
CA GLU A 128 -3.43 -6.83 -5.58
C GLU A 128 -4.89 -6.70 -5.12
N TYR A 129 -5.48 -5.49 -5.22
CA TYR A 129 -6.84 -5.24 -4.75
C TYR A 129 -7.86 -5.68 -5.80
N THR A 130 -8.83 -6.46 -5.36
CA THR A 130 -9.95 -6.93 -6.16
C THR A 130 -11.18 -6.06 -5.97
N ALA A 131 -11.36 -5.51 -4.76
CA ALA A 131 -12.43 -4.58 -4.44
C ALA A 131 -12.01 -3.58 -3.36
N ILE A 132 -12.58 -2.38 -3.43
CA ILE A 132 -12.50 -1.38 -2.37
C ILE A 132 -13.93 -0.94 -2.02
N ARG A 133 -14.26 -0.94 -0.74
CA ARG A 133 -15.55 -0.53 -0.19
C ARG A 133 -15.32 0.52 0.89
N ARG A 134 -16.21 1.49 1.01
CA ARG A 134 -16.13 2.55 2.02
C ARG A 134 -17.45 2.69 2.75
N SER A 135 -17.40 2.87 4.08
CA SER A 135 -18.55 3.28 4.89
C SER A 135 -18.73 4.79 4.87
N GLU A 136 -19.97 5.25 4.73
CA GLU A 136 -20.35 6.65 4.89
C GLU A 136 -20.55 7.05 6.37
N GLN A 137 -20.80 6.07 7.24
CA GLN A 137 -21.01 6.28 8.67
C GLN A 137 -19.73 6.02 9.45
N ASP A 138 -19.53 6.79 10.51
CA ASP A 138 -18.43 6.58 11.46
C ASP A 138 -18.46 5.15 12.03
N THR A 139 -17.26 4.61 12.26
CA THR A 139 -17.10 3.22 12.73
C THR A 139 -16.62 3.25 14.18
N LEU A 140 -17.32 2.55 15.06
CA LEU A 140 -16.91 2.40 16.46
C LEU A 140 -16.18 1.05 16.63
N ILE A 141 -14.95 1.09 17.12
CA ILE A 141 -14.14 -0.10 17.41
C ILE A 141 -13.47 0.12 18.76
N ASP A 142 -13.68 -0.77 19.72
CA ASP A 142 -13.10 -0.69 21.06
C ASP A 142 -13.24 0.70 21.71
N VAL A 143 -14.43 1.31 21.58
CA VAL A 143 -14.78 2.66 22.09
C VAL A 143 -14.10 3.82 21.33
N ILE A 144 -13.25 3.52 20.34
CA ILE A 144 -12.64 4.51 19.43
C ILE A 144 -13.57 4.76 18.25
N VAL A 145 -13.87 6.03 17.99
CA VAL A 145 -14.69 6.48 16.84
C VAL A 145 -13.76 6.80 15.68
N TYR A 146 -13.89 6.06 14.59
CA TYR A 146 -13.21 6.30 13.33
C TYR A 146 -14.12 7.01 12.34
N GLN A 147 -13.52 7.87 11.53
CA GLN A 147 -14.15 8.68 10.50
C GLN A 147 -14.58 7.85 9.26
N GLY A 148 -15.40 6.82 9.49
CA GLY A 148 -15.79 5.83 8.49
C GLY A 148 -14.93 4.58 8.53
N SER A 149 -15.08 3.74 7.51
CA SER A 149 -14.21 2.59 7.28
C SER A 149 -13.90 2.41 5.80
N ILE A 150 -12.75 1.82 5.50
CA ILE A 150 -12.38 1.37 4.16
C ILE A 150 -12.01 -0.11 4.24
N HIS A 151 -12.65 -0.91 3.40
CA HIS A 151 -12.39 -2.34 3.25
C HIS A 151 -11.78 -2.60 1.89
N VAL A 152 -10.65 -3.29 1.88
CA VAL A 152 -9.96 -3.75 0.69
C VAL A 152 -9.99 -5.27 0.66
N ASP A 153 -10.39 -5.84 -0.46
CA ASP A 153 -10.33 -7.29 -0.69
C ASP A 153 -9.17 -7.59 -1.65
N THR A 154 -8.44 -8.69 -1.41
CA THR A 154 -7.29 -9.15 -2.23
C THR A 154 -7.45 -10.62 -2.61
N ASP A 155 -6.90 -11.04 -3.76
CA ASP A 155 -6.92 -12.45 -4.20
C ASP A 155 -5.98 -13.34 -3.37
N GLU A 156 -4.84 -12.79 -2.94
CA GLU A 156 -3.87 -13.49 -2.09
C GLU A 156 -4.15 -13.22 -0.61
N ASP A 157 -3.83 -14.20 0.25
CA ASP A 157 -3.87 -14.00 1.69
C ASP A 157 -2.73 -13.05 2.11
N PHE A 158 -3.09 -11.77 2.25
CA PHE A 158 -2.21 -10.71 2.71
C PHE A 158 -1.53 -11.06 4.05
N PHE A 159 -2.17 -11.83 4.92
CA PHE A 159 -1.68 -12.10 6.27
C PHE A 159 -0.82 -13.37 6.37
N ALA A 160 -0.86 -14.26 5.38
CA ALA A 160 -0.22 -15.58 5.42
C ALA A 160 1.25 -15.60 5.83
N ASN A 161 2.00 -14.52 5.56
CA ASN A 161 3.42 -14.41 5.87
C ASN A 161 3.75 -13.22 6.77
N ARG A 162 2.79 -12.72 7.55
CA ARG A 162 2.96 -11.57 8.45
C ARG A 162 2.74 -11.99 9.90
N MET A 163 3.33 -11.24 10.82
CA MET A 163 3.17 -11.43 12.25
C MET A 163 2.55 -10.17 12.86
N THR A 164 1.65 -10.37 13.81
CA THR A 164 1.14 -9.30 14.67
C THR A 164 2.23 -8.84 15.65
N ILE A 165 2.10 -7.61 16.16
CA ILE A 165 3.01 -7.09 17.18
C ILE A 165 3.11 -8.00 18.42
N PRO A 166 2.00 -8.53 18.98
CA PRO A 166 2.06 -9.47 20.10
C PRO A 166 2.89 -10.73 19.80
N GLU A 167 2.76 -11.28 18.59
CA GLU A 167 3.55 -12.44 18.18
C GLU A 167 5.04 -12.11 18.06
N ILE A 168 5.38 -10.90 17.61
CA ILE A 168 6.77 -10.41 17.54
C ILE A 168 7.33 -10.25 18.95
N VAL A 169 6.66 -9.52 19.85
CA VAL A 169 7.11 -9.35 21.25
C VAL A 169 7.32 -10.72 21.91
N LYS A 170 6.33 -11.60 21.81
CA LYS A 170 6.42 -12.96 22.38
C LYS A 170 7.58 -13.77 21.80
N LYS A 171 7.79 -13.71 20.47
CA LYS A 171 8.83 -14.49 19.79
C LYS A 171 10.25 -13.97 20.05
N TYR A 172 10.44 -12.67 20.12
CA TYR A 172 11.77 -12.04 20.11
C TYR A 172 12.24 -11.52 21.47
N THR A 173 11.33 -11.21 22.40
CA THR A 173 11.69 -10.65 23.72
C THR A 173 11.21 -11.50 24.90
N GLY A 174 10.13 -12.25 24.72
CA GLY A 174 9.52 -13.06 25.77
C GLY A 174 8.87 -12.25 26.90
N LEU A 175 8.68 -10.94 26.70
CA LEU A 175 8.13 -10.05 27.72
C LEU A 175 6.59 -10.13 27.80
N PRO A 176 6.02 -9.92 29.00
CA PRO A 176 4.58 -9.79 29.20
C PRO A 176 4.04 -8.54 28.50
N LEU A 177 3.00 -8.69 27.68
CA LEU A 177 2.45 -7.62 26.83
C LEU A 177 1.91 -6.44 27.66
N GLU A 178 1.34 -6.71 28.83
CA GLU A 178 0.82 -5.72 29.76
C GLU A 178 1.89 -4.77 30.32
N ASN A 179 3.17 -5.12 30.21
CA ASN A 179 4.29 -4.28 30.62
C ASN A 179 5.06 -3.71 29.42
N VAL A 180 4.61 -3.96 28.18
CA VAL A 180 5.32 -3.59 26.96
C VAL A 180 4.65 -2.40 26.28
N ILE A 181 5.47 -1.40 25.98
CA ILE A 181 5.14 -0.29 25.10
C ILE A 181 5.92 -0.53 23.80
N VAL A 182 5.22 -0.59 22.67
CA VAL A 182 5.87 -0.79 21.38
C VAL A 182 6.11 0.57 20.72
N HIS A 183 7.37 0.85 20.45
CA HIS A 183 7.81 1.99 19.67
C HIS A 183 8.27 1.51 18.31
N TRP A 184 7.59 1.93 17.25
CA TRP A 184 8.00 1.56 15.91
C TRP A 184 8.96 2.62 15.35
N ARG A 185 10.20 2.20 15.09
CA ARG A 185 11.29 3.01 14.54
C ARG A 185 11.38 2.79 13.04
N ASP A 186 10.80 3.69 12.26
CA ASP A 186 11.17 3.78 10.84
C ASP A 186 12.59 4.36 10.74
N ARG A 187 13.44 3.79 9.88
CA ARG A 187 14.79 4.34 9.60
C ARG A 187 14.71 5.69 8.88
N TYR A 188 13.55 6.06 8.34
CA TYR A 188 13.39 7.30 7.62
C TYR A 188 12.77 8.40 8.49
N TRP A 189 13.69 9.24 8.97
CA TRP A 189 13.51 10.56 9.53
C TRP A 189 12.41 11.38 8.85
N ASP A 190 11.28 11.58 9.53
CA ASP A 190 10.63 12.88 9.52
C ASP A 190 10.81 13.49 10.90
N ALA A 191 11.57 14.58 10.99
CA ALA A 191 11.74 15.31 12.25
C ALA A 191 10.41 15.90 12.76
N LEU A 192 9.38 15.92 11.91
CA LEU A 192 8.00 16.33 12.21
C LEU A 192 7.07 15.15 12.54
N ASN A 193 7.53 13.90 12.39
CA ASN A 193 6.74 12.70 12.68
C ASN A 193 7.56 11.71 13.53
N PRO A 194 7.74 12.02 14.82
CA PRO A 194 8.45 11.14 15.75
C PRO A 194 7.69 9.84 15.89
N GLY A 195 8.41 8.71 15.92
CA GLY A 195 7.85 7.35 15.83
C GLY A 195 6.51 7.18 16.52
N VAL A 196 5.57 6.57 15.79
CA VAL A 196 4.20 6.35 16.26
C VAL A 196 4.25 5.39 17.44
N ILE A 197 3.71 5.81 18.58
CA ILE A 197 3.46 4.90 19.68
C ILE A 197 2.28 4.04 19.27
N VAL A 198 2.52 2.74 19.21
CA VAL A 198 1.46 1.76 19.00
C VAL A 198 1.04 1.28 20.39
N GLN A 199 0.17 2.03 21.07
CA GLN A 199 -0.34 1.69 22.41
C GLN A 199 -1.72 1.03 22.38
N ASP A 200 -1.95 0.17 23.37
CA ASP A 200 -3.18 -0.53 23.84
C ASP A 200 -4.06 -1.32 22.87
N HIS A 201 -3.91 -1.17 21.55
CA HIS A 201 -4.68 -1.95 20.57
C HIS A 201 -3.75 -2.40 19.44
N PHE A 202 -2.81 -3.27 19.81
CA PHE A 202 -1.81 -3.89 18.94
C PHE A 202 -2.29 -4.68 17.69
N PRO A 203 -3.56 -5.15 17.55
CA PRO A 203 -3.90 -6.04 16.42
C PRO A 203 -3.89 -5.36 15.05
N LEU A 204 -3.73 -4.04 14.96
CA LEU A 204 -3.76 -3.31 13.68
C LEU A 204 -2.47 -3.47 12.85
N TYR A 205 -1.36 -3.87 13.47
CA TYR A 205 -0.05 -3.89 12.80
C TYR A 205 0.37 -5.32 12.48
N TYR A 206 0.54 -5.58 11.18
CA TYR A 206 0.93 -6.87 10.61
C TYR A 206 2.25 -6.75 9.86
N ILE A 207 3.36 -7.06 10.52
CA ILE A 207 4.70 -6.87 9.97
C ILE A 207 5.13 -8.10 9.18
N ASN A 208 5.75 -7.89 8.02
CA ASN A 208 6.44 -8.96 7.31
C ASN A 208 7.75 -9.29 8.04
N PRO A 209 7.89 -10.46 8.69
CA PRO A 209 9.08 -10.79 9.47
C PRO A 209 10.35 -10.89 8.62
N LYS A 210 10.26 -10.99 7.29
CA LYS A 210 11.44 -10.94 6.40
C LYS A 210 12.02 -9.55 6.26
N GLY A 211 11.20 -8.51 6.49
CA GLY A 211 11.63 -7.12 6.48
C GLY A 211 12.06 -6.60 7.86
N LEU A 212 11.77 -7.34 8.92
CA LEU A 212 12.12 -6.97 10.29
C LEU A 212 13.64 -7.02 10.47
N GLU A 213 14.24 -5.87 10.71
CA GLU A 213 15.69 -5.72 10.78
C GLU A 213 16.23 -5.73 12.21
N GLU A 214 15.49 -5.16 13.17
CA GLU A 214 15.96 -5.04 14.55
C GLU A 214 14.80 -5.02 15.56
N VAL A 215 14.99 -5.70 16.70
CA VAL A 215 14.13 -5.60 17.88
C VAL A 215 14.99 -5.21 19.09
N LYS A 216 14.89 -3.98 19.55
CA LYS A 216 15.57 -3.51 20.77
C LYS A 216 14.60 -3.43 21.94
N VAL A 217 15.12 -3.61 23.16
CA VAL A 217 14.33 -3.45 24.38
C VAL A 217 15.04 -2.51 25.34
N ASP A 218 14.37 -1.41 25.65
CA ASP A 218 14.72 -0.54 26.77
C ASP A 218 13.76 -0.77 27.94
N ARG A 219 14.11 -0.31 29.15
CA ARG A 219 13.24 -0.36 30.33
C ARG A 219 13.26 0.93 31.12
N ILE A 220 12.12 1.25 31.70
CA ILE A 220 11.93 2.37 32.63
C ILE A 220 11.18 1.86 33.85
N ARG A 221 11.57 2.35 35.03
CA ARG A 221 10.89 2.03 36.28
C ARG A 221 9.93 3.16 36.62
N PHE A 222 8.66 2.82 36.72
CA PHE A 222 7.60 3.67 37.28
C PHE A 222 7.35 3.28 38.74
N ALA A 223 6.57 4.09 39.46
CA ALA A 223 6.18 3.77 40.83
C ALA A 223 5.46 2.40 40.93
N GLU A 224 4.66 2.06 39.92
CA GLU A 224 3.87 0.82 39.88
C GLU A 224 4.66 -0.41 39.40
N GLY A 225 5.85 -0.23 38.81
CA GLY A 225 6.64 -1.33 38.28
C GLY A 225 7.51 -0.96 37.08
N GLU A 226 8.21 -1.95 36.54
CA GLU A 226 8.97 -1.79 35.30
C GLU A 226 8.05 -1.82 34.07
N ARG A 227 8.34 -0.96 33.10
CA ARG A 227 7.78 -1.00 31.75
C ARG A 227 8.92 -1.18 30.75
N TYR A 228 8.67 -1.99 29.73
CA TYR A 228 9.62 -2.32 28.69
C TYR A 228 9.22 -1.66 27.37
N PHE A 229 10.19 -1.06 26.70
CA PHE A 229 10.01 -0.35 25.45
C PHE A 229 10.59 -1.20 24.34
N VAL A 230 9.72 -1.84 23.56
CA VAL A 230 10.12 -2.69 22.44
C VAL A 230 10.19 -1.82 21.19
N HIS A 231 11.39 -1.61 20.72
CA HIS A 231 11.69 -0.87 19.50
C HIS A 231 11.74 -1.82 18.32
N LEU A 232 10.85 -1.63 17.34
CA LEU A 232 10.84 -2.40 16.10
C LEU A 232 11.41 -1.57 14.96
N VAL A 233 12.42 -2.07 14.26
CA VAL A 233 12.93 -1.49 13.00
C VAL A 233 12.61 -2.48 11.89
N ASP A 234 11.90 -2.01 10.87
CA ASP A 234 11.42 -2.83 9.76
C ASP A 234 11.63 -2.11 8.42
N GLN A 235 11.91 -2.89 7.38
CA GLN A 235 11.92 -2.50 5.97
C GLN A 235 10.95 -3.34 5.14
N GLY A 236 10.07 -4.11 5.81
CA GLY A 236 9.04 -4.94 5.21
C GLY A 236 8.04 -4.14 4.38
N TYR A 237 7.99 -2.84 4.61
CA TYR A 237 7.17 -1.90 3.85
C TYR A 237 8.06 -1.00 3.00
N ARG A 238 7.91 -1.11 1.68
CA ARG A 238 8.76 -0.41 0.71
C ARG A 238 8.42 1.09 0.67
N TYR A 239 9.29 1.90 1.25
CA TYR A 239 9.30 3.37 1.15
C TYR A 239 9.26 3.91 -0.29
N SER A 240 9.70 3.12 -1.29
CA SER A 240 9.63 3.48 -2.71
C SER A 240 8.21 3.72 -3.22
N ASN A 241 7.19 3.17 -2.55
CA ASN A 241 5.79 3.37 -2.94
C ASN A 241 5.18 4.66 -2.39
N LEU A 242 5.87 5.33 -1.45
CA LEU A 242 5.35 6.47 -0.68
C LEU A 242 6.14 7.78 -0.90
N THR A 243 7.26 7.75 -1.65
CA THR A 243 8.07 8.96 -1.88
C THR A 243 8.04 9.47 -3.31
N GLU A 244 8.08 10.80 -3.43
CA GLU A 244 8.37 11.52 -4.69
C GLU A 244 9.54 10.93 -5.48
N LYS A 245 10.47 10.21 -4.84
CA LYS A 245 11.66 9.61 -5.47
C LYS A 245 11.43 8.28 -6.20
N GLY A 246 10.20 7.74 -6.20
CA GLY A 246 9.79 6.55 -6.94
C GLY A 246 9.38 6.85 -8.40
N TRP A 247 10.16 7.63 -9.14
CA TRP A 247 9.77 8.21 -10.45
C TRP A 247 9.33 7.20 -11.52
N GLU A 248 9.70 5.93 -11.37
CA GLU A 248 9.39 4.85 -12.31
C GLU A 248 8.15 4.02 -11.90
N THR A 249 7.64 4.18 -10.68
CA THR A 249 6.55 3.33 -10.15
C THR A 249 5.35 4.18 -9.74
N PRO A 250 4.15 3.90 -10.28
CA PRO A 250 2.94 4.61 -9.90
C PRO A 250 2.69 4.58 -8.40
N GLN A 251 2.48 5.75 -7.80
CA GLN A 251 2.15 5.88 -6.39
C GLN A 251 0.65 5.66 -6.15
N LYS A 252 0.11 4.53 -6.62
CA LYS A 252 -1.35 4.30 -6.63
C LYS A 252 -1.95 4.31 -5.22
N ASN A 253 -1.26 3.76 -4.21
CA ASN A 253 -1.73 3.84 -2.83
C ASN A 253 -1.83 5.27 -2.33
N PHE A 254 -0.90 6.13 -2.74
CA PHE A 254 -0.99 7.56 -2.42
C PHE A 254 -2.26 8.14 -3.03
N VAL A 255 -2.61 7.81 -4.27
CA VAL A 255 -3.87 8.28 -4.88
C VAL A 255 -5.09 7.87 -4.07
N VAL A 256 -5.16 6.60 -3.67
CA VAL A 256 -6.31 6.03 -2.97
C VAL A 256 -6.42 6.55 -1.53
N PHE A 257 -5.29 6.68 -0.83
CA PHE A 257 -5.27 6.91 0.62
C PHE A 257 -4.72 8.28 1.03
N PHE A 258 -4.33 9.15 0.10
CA PHE A 258 -3.98 10.54 0.44
C PHE A 258 -5.18 11.31 0.98
N LYS A 259 -6.36 11.12 0.37
CA LYS A 259 -7.65 11.62 0.84
C LYS A 259 -8.70 10.50 0.81
N PRO A 260 -8.72 9.62 1.83
CA PRO A 260 -9.53 8.40 1.82
C PRO A 260 -11.05 8.66 1.74
N ARG A 261 -11.50 9.88 2.04
CA ARG A 261 -12.90 10.29 1.95
C ARG A 261 -13.32 10.84 0.58
N ASP A 262 -12.36 11.17 -0.29
CA ASP A 262 -12.64 11.88 -1.54
C ASP A 262 -12.65 10.96 -2.77
N PHE A 263 -12.03 9.77 -2.70
CA PHE A 263 -11.98 8.86 -3.84
C PHE A 263 -13.32 8.14 -4.09
N ASP A 264 -13.55 7.69 -5.33
CA ASP A 264 -14.65 6.80 -5.70
C ASP A 264 -14.21 5.34 -5.52
N PRO A 265 -14.79 4.55 -4.60
CA PRO A 265 -14.39 3.15 -4.41
C PRO A 265 -14.56 2.27 -5.64
N LYS A 266 -15.44 2.65 -6.58
CA LYS A 266 -15.61 1.95 -7.87
C LYS A 266 -14.54 2.31 -8.89
N ALA A 267 -13.88 3.45 -8.72
CA ALA A 267 -12.87 3.98 -9.65
C ALA A 267 -11.75 4.72 -8.89
N PRO A 268 -10.98 4.03 -8.03
CA PRO A 268 -10.17 4.67 -7.01
C PRO A 268 -8.97 5.49 -7.54
N CYS A 269 -8.52 5.24 -8.78
CA CYS A 269 -7.47 6.03 -9.44
C CYS A 269 -8.01 6.93 -10.57
N TYR A 270 -9.33 7.16 -10.60
CA TYR A 270 -9.93 8.16 -11.48
C TYR A 270 -10.25 9.42 -10.67
N ILE A 271 -9.65 10.55 -11.06
CA ILE A 271 -9.88 11.84 -10.40
C ILE A 271 -10.81 12.68 -11.28
N ALA A 272 -12.06 12.85 -10.88
CA ALA A 272 -13.04 13.59 -11.67
C ALA A 272 -12.74 15.10 -11.69
N ASP A 273 -12.41 15.68 -10.54
CA ASP A 273 -12.33 17.13 -10.34
C ASP A 273 -10.88 17.65 -10.34
N PHE A 274 -10.07 17.16 -11.28
CA PHE A 274 -8.68 17.62 -11.40
C PHE A 274 -8.59 18.91 -12.22
N ASP A 275 -8.10 19.99 -11.62
CA ASP A 275 -7.87 21.25 -12.34
C ASP A 275 -6.64 21.15 -13.25
N ILE A 276 -6.92 21.10 -14.55
CA ILE A 276 -5.91 21.06 -15.61
C ILE A 276 -5.39 22.45 -15.99
N ALA A 277 -5.99 23.54 -15.51
CA ALA A 277 -5.60 24.89 -15.87
C ALA A 277 -4.16 25.19 -15.40
N GLY A 278 -3.34 25.73 -16.29
CA GLY A 278 -1.95 26.07 -16.01
C GLY A 278 -1.01 24.86 -15.83
N LYS A 279 -1.47 23.64 -16.08
CA LYS A 279 -0.61 22.43 -16.08
C LYS A 279 0.06 22.26 -17.44
N ASP A 280 1.35 21.95 -17.42
CA ASP A 280 2.11 21.57 -18.61
C ASP A 280 1.78 20.11 -18.99
N ILE A 281 0.82 19.93 -19.90
CA ILE A 281 0.38 18.62 -20.37
C ILE A 281 1.16 18.24 -21.63
N ARG A 282 1.92 17.15 -21.55
CA ARG A 282 2.77 16.66 -22.64
C ARG A 282 2.05 15.63 -23.51
N ASN A 283 2.45 15.58 -24.77
CA ASN A 283 2.00 14.60 -25.76
C ASN A 283 3.10 13.59 -26.14
N ARG A 284 4.33 13.80 -25.65
CA ARG A 284 5.54 12.99 -25.88
C ARG A 284 6.40 13.02 -24.63
N ALA A 285 7.03 11.91 -24.30
CA ALA A 285 7.93 11.77 -23.17
C ALA A 285 8.98 10.68 -23.44
N GLN A 286 10.01 10.57 -22.59
CA GLN A 286 11.01 9.51 -22.70
C GLN A 286 10.41 8.13 -22.37
N GLY A 287 9.59 8.07 -21.32
CA GLY A 287 8.71 6.95 -21.04
C GLY A 287 7.27 7.42 -21.04
N GLU A 288 6.45 6.81 -21.90
CA GLU A 288 5.04 7.16 -22.03
C GLU A 288 4.15 6.24 -21.18
N PRO A 289 2.94 6.71 -20.78
CA PRO A 289 2.03 5.92 -19.97
C PRO A 289 1.50 4.67 -20.67
N GLU A 290 1.59 3.53 -20.02
CA GLU A 290 1.08 2.24 -20.48
C GLU A 290 0.45 1.48 -19.30
N PRO A 291 -0.48 0.54 -19.53
CA PRO A 291 -0.94 -0.35 -18.47
C PRO A 291 0.22 -1.18 -17.91
N SER A 292 0.40 -1.20 -16.59
CA SER A 292 1.53 -1.83 -15.90
C SER A 292 1.60 -3.35 -16.06
N LEU A 293 0.49 -3.99 -16.43
CA LEU A 293 0.41 -5.42 -16.74
C LEU A 293 0.43 -5.71 -18.25
N GLY A 294 0.63 -4.70 -19.08
CA GLY A 294 0.55 -4.78 -20.54
C GLY A 294 -0.86 -4.62 -21.10
N GLU A 295 -0.93 -4.35 -22.40
CA GLU A 295 -2.18 -4.04 -23.12
C GLU A 295 -3.15 -5.23 -23.17
N GLU A 296 -2.63 -6.45 -23.38
CA GLU A 296 -3.46 -7.67 -23.45
C GLU A 296 -4.16 -7.93 -22.11
N ALA A 297 -3.43 -7.82 -21.00
CA ALA A 297 -4.00 -7.99 -19.66
C ALA A 297 -5.01 -6.89 -19.35
N TYR A 298 -4.76 -5.67 -19.80
CA TYR A 298 -5.69 -4.55 -19.65
C TYR A 298 -6.98 -4.77 -20.44
N LEU A 299 -6.89 -5.19 -21.71
CA LEU A 299 -8.06 -5.54 -22.52
C LEU A 299 -8.88 -6.66 -21.88
N LYS A 300 -8.23 -7.70 -21.32
CA LYS A 300 -8.93 -8.75 -20.57
C LYS A 300 -9.71 -8.19 -19.38
N LYS A 301 -9.15 -7.25 -18.61
CA LYS A 301 -9.86 -6.58 -17.50
C LYS A 301 -11.07 -5.78 -18.02
N LEU A 302 -10.91 -5.03 -19.10
CA LEU A 302 -12.01 -4.27 -19.70
C LEU A 302 -13.12 -5.20 -20.23
N SER A 303 -12.75 -6.27 -20.94
CA SER A 303 -13.70 -7.29 -21.45
C SER A 303 -14.49 -7.94 -20.33
N ALA A 304 -13.82 -8.36 -19.26
CA ALA A 304 -14.47 -8.96 -18.10
C ALA A 304 -15.45 -7.97 -17.43
N HIS A 305 -15.07 -6.70 -17.29
CA HIS A 305 -15.95 -5.66 -16.76
C HIS A 305 -17.20 -5.44 -17.61
N MET A 306 -17.04 -5.51 -18.94
CA MET A 306 -18.12 -5.36 -19.91
C MET A 306 -19.01 -6.62 -20.02
N GLY A 307 -18.66 -7.72 -19.33
CA GLY A 307 -19.39 -8.99 -19.38
C GLY A 307 -19.20 -9.76 -20.68
N LEU A 308 -18.08 -9.54 -21.38
CA LEU A 308 -17.77 -10.23 -22.64
C LEU A 308 -17.20 -11.62 -22.35
N VAL A 309 -17.69 -12.63 -23.07
CA VAL A 309 -17.26 -14.03 -22.90
C VAL A 309 -15.94 -14.23 -23.66
N ALA A 310 -14.95 -14.87 -23.02
CA ALA A 310 -13.60 -15.00 -23.55
C ALA A 310 -13.50 -15.74 -24.90
N GLU A 311 -14.48 -16.57 -25.24
CA GLU A 311 -14.51 -17.33 -26.49
C GLU A 311 -15.98 -17.57 -26.91
N GLN A 312 -16.43 -16.90 -27.97
CA GLN A 312 -17.56 -17.40 -28.77
C GLN A 312 -17.08 -17.63 -30.21
N PRO A 313 -17.47 -18.76 -30.83
CA PRO A 313 -17.01 -19.09 -32.18
C PRO A 313 -17.72 -18.23 -33.23
N GLN A 314 -16.92 -17.64 -34.12
CA GLN A 314 -17.17 -17.38 -35.55
C GLN A 314 -18.62 -17.06 -35.98
N ALA A 315 -19.28 -16.12 -35.32
CA ALA A 315 -20.34 -15.36 -36.00
C ALA A 315 -19.67 -14.45 -37.05
N GLU A 316 -20.37 -14.09 -38.13
CA GLU A 316 -19.94 -12.93 -38.93
C GLU A 316 -19.89 -11.72 -38.01
N THR A 317 -18.70 -11.16 -37.83
CA THR A 317 -18.48 -9.99 -36.99
C THR A 317 -18.05 -8.82 -37.83
N THR A 318 -18.54 -7.64 -37.47
CA THR A 318 -18.05 -6.38 -38.04
C THR A 318 -17.05 -5.77 -37.06
N ARG A 319 -15.91 -5.31 -37.56
CA ARG A 319 -14.90 -4.63 -36.74
C ARG A 319 -15.22 -3.15 -36.65
N ASP A 320 -15.07 -2.60 -35.46
CA ASP A 320 -15.26 -1.19 -35.17
C ASP A 320 -14.24 -0.71 -34.12
N SER A 321 -14.28 0.58 -33.77
CA SER A 321 -13.35 1.15 -32.80
C SER A 321 -13.94 2.32 -32.01
N ILE A 322 -13.35 2.55 -30.85
CA ILE A 322 -13.56 3.77 -30.06
C ILE A 322 -12.21 4.45 -29.85
N LEU A 323 -12.13 5.73 -30.21
CA LEU A 323 -11.02 6.60 -29.84
C LEU A 323 -11.38 7.31 -28.54
N VAL A 324 -10.51 7.21 -27.55
CA VAL A 324 -10.63 7.90 -26.26
C VAL A 324 -9.41 8.75 -25.97
N GLN A 325 -9.60 9.78 -25.15
CA GLN A 325 -8.56 10.67 -24.65
C GLN A 325 -8.70 10.80 -23.14
N PHE A 326 -7.56 10.88 -22.44
CA PHE A 326 -7.49 11.17 -21.01
C PHE A 326 -6.11 11.74 -20.67
N ILE A 327 -5.97 12.28 -19.46
CA ILE A 327 -4.69 12.74 -18.92
C ILE A 327 -4.23 11.75 -17.85
N VAL A 328 -3.01 11.27 -17.99
CA VAL A 328 -2.30 10.51 -16.94
C VAL A 328 -1.53 11.50 -16.07
N LEU A 329 -1.75 11.41 -14.77
CA LEU A 329 -1.12 12.25 -13.76
C LEU A 329 0.24 11.68 -13.34
N HIS A 330 1.01 12.49 -12.59
CA HIS A 330 2.34 12.12 -12.13
C HIS A 330 2.41 10.84 -11.28
N ASN A 331 1.28 10.43 -10.69
CA ASN A 331 1.15 9.25 -9.83
C ASN A 331 0.51 8.04 -10.55
N GLY A 332 0.24 8.15 -11.87
CA GLY A 332 -0.41 7.11 -12.66
C GLY A 332 -1.94 7.09 -12.58
N ALA A 333 -2.57 7.97 -11.79
CA ALA A 333 -4.00 8.19 -11.88
C ALA A 333 -4.39 8.80 -13.23
N ILE A 334 -5.66 8.68 -13.61
CA ILE A 334 -6.18 9.31 -14.83
C ILE A 334 -7.31 10.28 -14.53
N THR A 335 -7.47 11.27 -15.40
CA THR A 335 -8.56 12.27 -15.35
C THR A 335 -8.98 12.67 -16.76
N GLY A 336 -10.11 13.37 -16.87
CA GLY A 336 -10.60 13.94 -18.13
C GLY A 336 -10.84 12.89 -19.22
N LEU A 337 -11.36 11.71 -18.84
CA LEU A 337 -11.64 10.62 -19.77
C LEU A 337 -12.83 10.97 -20.66
N GLU A 338 -12.61 11.00 -21.97
CA GLU A 338 -13.61 11.31 -22.97
C GLU A 338 -13.47 10.45 -24.23
N SER A 339 -14.58 10.26 -24.96
CA SER A 339 -14.57 9.69 -26.30
C SER A 339 -14.41 10.81 -27.33
N ILE A 340 -13.50 10.62 -28.29
CA ILE A 340 -13.22 11.55 -29.37
C ILE A 340 -13.92 11.07 -30.65
N GLY A 341 -14.75 11.91 -31.24
CA GLY A 341 -15.49 11.61 -32.47
C GLY A 341 -16.98 11.32 -32.24
N SER A 342 -17.63 10.67 -33.21
CA SER A 342 -19.06 10.36 -33.16
C SER A 342 -19.36 9.36 -32.04
N GLN A 343 -20.11 9.79 -31.02
CA GLN A 343 -20.48 8.91 -29.91
C GLN A 343 -21.55 7.90 -30.32
N LYS A 344 -21.31 6.64 -30.00
CA LYS A 344 -22.30 5.55 -30.06
C LYS A 344 -22.76 5.23 -28.63
N PRO A 345 -24.02 4.79 -28.41
CA PRO A 345 -24.50 4.39 -27.09
C PRO A 345 -23.59 3.36 -26.40
N VAL A 346 -22.94 2.50 -27.18
CA VAL A 346 -22.03 1.47 -26.68
C VAL A 346 -20.72 2.04 -26.10
N HIS A 347 -20.30 3.24 -26.51
CA HIS A 347 -19.08 3.90 -26.02
C HIS A 347 -19.15 4.19 -24.51
N ALA A 348 -20.33 4.38 -23.94
CA ALA A 348 -20.49 4.58 -22.50
C ALA A 348 -19.95 3.41 -21.66
N LYS A 349 -20.12 2.17 -22.15
CA LYS A 349 -19.60 0.96 -21.47
C LYS A 349 -18.07 0.93 -21.46
N PHE A 350 -17.43 1.37 -22.54
CA PHE A 350 -15.96 1.49 -22.60
C PHE A 350 -15.44 2.53 -21.63
N LEU A 351 -16.02 3.73 -21.62
CA LEU A 351 -15.59 4.80 -20.71
C LEU A 351 -15.77 4.39 -19.25
N GLN A 352 -16.87 3.71 -18.93
CA GLN A 352 -17.10 3.16 -17.60
C GLN A 352 -16.04 2.10 -17.24
N ALA A 353 -15.73 1.16 -18.13
CA ALA A 353 -14.73 0.12 -17.91
C ALA A 353 -13.32 0.72 -17.69
N ILE A 354 -12.91 1.68 -18.52
CA ILE A 354 -11.62 2.38 -18.39
C ILE A 354 -11.55 3.14 -17.07
N LYS A 355 -12.62 3.84 -16.69
CA LYS A 355 -12.70 4.58 -15.42
C LYS A 355 -12.50 3.64 -14.22
N GLN A 356 -13.19 2.49 -14.19
CA GLN A 356 -13.10 1.53 -13.08
C GLN A 356 -11.75 0.81 -13.03
N HIS A 357 -11.09 0.60 -14.18
CA HIS A 357 -9.77 0.00 -14.25
C HIS A 357 -8.63 1.03 -14.41
N SER A 358 -8.80 2.24 -13.87
CA SER A 358 -7.83 3.34 -13.95
C SER A 358 -6.53 3.11 -13.16
N CYS A 359 -6.52 2.23 -12.16
CA CYS A 359 -5.35 1.98 -11.30
C CYS A 359 -4.26 1.13 -11.96
N VAL A 360 -4.17 1.06 -13.28
CA VAL A 360 -3.14 0.25 -13.98
C VAL A 360 -2.10 1.10 -14.69
N TRP A 361 -2.33 2.39 -14.90
CA TRP A 361 -1.46 3.21 -15.75
C TRP A 361 -0.12 3.56 -15.08
N THR A 362 0.95 3.48 -15.87
CA THR A 362 2.27 4.02 -15.49
C THR A 362 2.30 5.54 -15.66
N ALA A 363 3.07 6.25 -14.84
CA ALA A 363 3.28 7.68 -15.03
C ALA A 363 4.19 7.94 -16.24
N ALA A 364 3.95 9.03 -16.96
CA ALA A 364 4.90 9.51 -17.95
C ALA A 364 6.12 10.12 -17.27
N TRP A 365 7.31 9.96 -17.86
CA TRP A 365 8.52 10.52 -17.28
C TRP A 365 9.54 11.00 -18.32
N GLU A 366 10.33 11.98 -17.91
CA GLU A 366 11.46 12.55 -18.65
C GLU A 366 12.50 13.07 -17.67
N ASN A 367 13.79 12.81 -17.89
CA ASN A 367 14.88 13.32 -17.04
C ASN A 367 14.65 13.08 -15.53
N ARG A 368 14.14 11.89 -15.18
CA ARG A 368 13.79 11.48 -13.79
C ARG A 368 12.72 12.36 -13.13
N ARG A 369 11.82 12.94 -13.92
CA ARG A 369 10.64 13.68 -13.44
C ARG A 369 9.40 13.12 -14.08
N THR A 370 8.36 12.91 -13.28
CA THR A 370 7.03 12.54 -13.74
C THR A 370 6.31 13.73 -14.33
N LEU A 371 5.48 13.50 -15.35
CA LEU A 371 4.81 14.54 -16.12
C LEU A 371 3.30 14.31 -16.14
N TYR A 372 2.54 15.38 -16.43
CA TYR A 372 1.16 15.24 -16.90
C TYR A 372 1.19 14.90 -18.38
N PHE A 373 0.49 13.84 -18.78
CA PHE A 373 0.56 13.33 -20.14
C PHE A 373 -0.82 13.10 -20.72
N LYS A 374 -1.10 13.68 -21.88
CA LYS A 374 -2.34 13.40 -22.62
C LYS A 374 -2.16 12.13 -23.43
N ARG A 375 -2.94 11.10 -23.12
CA ARG A 375 -2.97 9.83 -23.83
C ARG A 375 -4.18 9.79 -24.75
N LYS A 376 -3.97 9.37 -26.00
CA LYS A 376 -5.04 8.94 -26.90
C LYS A 376 -4.89 7.45 -27.17
N MET A 377 -6.01 6.74 -27.06
CA MET A 377 -6.06 5.30 -27.16
C MET A 377 -7.24 4.89 -28.04
N VAL A 378 -6.98 4.00 -28.99
CA VAL A 378 -8.00 3.36 -29.81
C VAL A 378 -8.19 1.95 -29.30
N ILE A 379 -9.42 1.57 -28.99
CA ILE A 379 -9.78 0.17 -28.71
C ILE A 379 -10.57 -0.33 -29.92
N PHE A 380 -10.08 -1.40 -30.53
CA PHE A 380 -10.78 -2.12 -31.58
C PHE A 380 -11.63 -3.23 -30.98
N TYR A 381 -12.84 -3.39 -31.49
CA TYR A 381 -13.78 -4.38 -31.02
C TYR A 381 -14.58 -4.96 -32.19
N SER A 382 -15.14 -6.14 -31.95
CA SER A 382 -16.00 -6.83 -32.90
C SER A 382 -17.44 -6.81 -32.43
N GLU A 383 -18.36 -6.58 -33.36
CA GLU A 383 -19.82 -6.60 -33.14
C GLU A 383 -20.47 -7.78 -33.86
N ASP A 384 -21.49 -8.37 -33.24
CA ASP A 384 -22.38 -9.31 -33.92
C ASP A 384 -23.32 -8.59 -34.91
N ASN A 385 -24.07 -9.37 -35.70
CA ASN A 385 -25.06 -8.85 -36.65
C ASN A 385 -26.22 -8.05 -36.00
N LYS A 386 -26.29 -7.99 -34.67
CA LYS A 386 -27.27 -7.21 -33.90
C LYS A 386 -26.65 -5.93 -33.31
N GLY A 387 -25.36 -5.66 -33.56
CA GLY A 387 -24.63 -4.52 -33.01
C GLY A 387 -24.21 -4.69 -31.55
N ASN A 388 -24.17 -5.92 -31.02
CA ASN A 388 -23.64 -6.20 -29.70
C ASN A 388 -22.15 -6.47 -29.78
N ILE A 389 -21.38 -5.89 -28.87
CA ILE A 389 -19.95 -6.20 -28.74
C ILE A 389 -19.79 -7.65 -28.30
N VAL A 390 -18.95 -8.39 -29.02
CA VAL A 390 -18.60 -9.78 -28.70
C VAL A 390 -17.18 -9.91 -28.16
N SER A 391 -16.24 -9.07 -28.60
CA SER A 391 -14.84 -9.10 -28.17
C SER A 391 -14.16 -7.74 -28.24
N LEU A 392 -13.12 -7.57 -27.42
CA LEU A 392 -12.13 -6.51 -27.57
C LEU A 392 -10.88 -7.12 -28.20
N ASP A 393 -10.50 -6.62 -29.38
CA ASP A 393 -9.57 -7.31 -30.27
C ASP A 393 -8.13 -6.80 -30.11
N SER A 394 -7.98 -5.47 -30.06
CA SER A 394 -6.66 -4.83 -29.92
C SER A 394 -6.75 -3.41 -29.39
N LEU A 395 -5.62 -2.90 -28.94
CA LEU A 395 -5.44 -1.54 -28.42
C LEU A 395 -4.28 -0.89 -29.19
N GLU A 396 -4.43 0.39 -29.54
CA GLU A 396 -3.36 1.18 -30.15
C GLU A 396 -3.31 2.58 -29.55
N TYR A 397 -2.13 3.20 -29.52
CA TYR A 397 -1.97 4.59 -29.12
C TYR A 397 -1.87 5.53 -30.32
N ARG A 398 -2.42 6.73 -30.15
CA ARG A 398 -2.39 7.79 -31.17
C ARG A 398 -1.75 9.06 -30.61
N TYR A 399 -1.22 9.88 -31.50
CA TYR A 399 -0.63 11.17 -31.14
C TYR A 399 -1.34 12.31 -31.88
N ASP A 400 -1.32 13.50 -31.27
CA ASP A 400 -1.77 14.72 -31.95
C ASP A 400 -0.91 14.93 -33.23
N GLY A 401 -1.57 14.88 -34.39
CA GLY A 401 -0.93 15.03 -35.71
C GLY A 401 -1.06 13.81 -36.64
N GLU A 402 -1.53 12.66 -36.15
CA GLU A 402 -1.94 11.54 -37.01
C GLU A 402 -3.38 11.77 -37.52
N PRO A 403 -3.68 11.49 -38.80
CA PRO A 403 -5.05 11.62 -39.31
C PRO A 403 -5.97 10.65 -38.55
N ASN A 404 -7.14 11.17 -38.11
CA ASN A 404 -8.23 10.38 -37.53
C ASN A 404 -8.90 9.51 -38.62
N THR A 405 -8.14 8.62 -39.25
CA THR A 405 -8.71 7.61 -40.14
C THR A 405 -9.23 6.47 -39.29
N VAL A 406 -10.52 6.54 -38.97
CA VAL A 406 -11.34 5.35 -38.74
C VAL A 406 -11.37 4.60 -40.07
N ARG A 407 -10.78 3.40 -40.12
CA ARG A 407 -10.90 2.51 -41.28
C ARG A 407 -12.07 1.57 -41.08
#